data_AF-A0AAV3W6L8-F1
#
_entry.id   AF-A0AAV3W6L8-F1
#
_cell.length_a   1.000
_cell.length_b   1.000
_cell.length_c   1.000
_cell.angle_alpha   90.00
_cell.angle_beta   90.00
_cell.angle_gamma   90.00
#
_symmetry.space_group_name_H-M   'P 1'
#
loop_
_entity.id
_entity.type
_entity.pdbx_description
1 polymer ?
#
loop_
_entity_poly.entity_id
_entity_poly.type
_entity_poly.pdbx_seq_one_letter_code
_entity_poly.pdbx_strand_id
1 'polypeptide(L)'
;MNVLEYIDDKKFRIYKKKLCSKKGGKYQIYYLIVYEDIIMDVFWEVEIGRISEGRLSYDNTDLIVYKIVEKIDNRYFSFWNKDRIEYRIGQEIQCYTEVGMFFCKTIEQARSENFSNRTDIAELTAKVKIDDLIGGDLRSLQFNKCTPIEIIC
;
A
#
# COMPACT_ATOMS: atom_id res chain seq x y z
N MET A 1 20.40 -12.34 -5.80
CA MET A 1 20.42 -10.93 -6.22
C MET A 1 20.48 -10.10 -4.96
N ASN A 2 21.50 -9.27 -4.79
CA ASN A 2 21.61 -8.45 -3.58
C ASN A 2 20.53 -7.36 -3.64
N VAL A 3 19.91 -7.05 -2.50
CA VAL A 3 18.77 -6.12 -2.38
C VAL A 3 19.07 -4.72 -2.97
N LEU A 4 20.35 -4.38 -3.14
CA LEU A 4 20.81 -3.08 -3.64
C LEU A 4 21.11 -3.03 -5.15
N GLU A 5 21.16 -4.15 -5.87
CA GLU A 5 21.63 -4.18 -7.27
C GLU A 5 20.61 -3.60 -8.27
N TYR A 6 19.33 -3.50 -7.89
CA TYR A 6 18.28 -3.10 -8.83
C TYR A 6 17.89 -1.62 -8.75
N ILE A 7 18.36 -0.86 -7.76
CA ILE A 7 18.10 0.59 -7.66
C ILE A 7 18.69 1.34 -8.87
N ASP A 8 19.78 0.83 -9.45
CA ASP A 8 20.42 1.41 -10.63
C ASP A 8 19.85 0.88 -11.96
N ASP A 9 19.01 -0.16 -11.93
CA ASP A 9 18.37 -0.71 -13.13
C ASP A 9 17.20 0.19 -13.56
N LYS A 10 17.25 0.65 -14.82
CA LYS A 10 16.26 1.57 -15.40
C LYS A 10 14.88 0.95 -15.58
N LYS A 11 14.74 -0.38 -15.48
CA LYS A 11 13.42 -1.03 -15.54
C LYS A 11 12.56 -0.75 -14.32
N PHE A 12 13.17 -0.35 -13.20
CA PHE A 12 12.43 0.05 -12.00
C PHE A 12 12.22 1.55 -11.96
N ARG A 13 11.00 1.94 -11.58
CA ARG A 13 10.61 3.31 -11.23
C ARG A 13 10.84 3.51 -9.73
N ILE A 14 11.36 4.67 -9.35
CA ILE A 14 11.72 4.98 -7.97
C ILE A 14 10.97 6.22 -7.52
N TYR A 15 10.02 6.04 -6.60
CA TYR A 15 9.21 7.13 -6.07
C TYR A 15 9.73 7.55 -4.71
N LYS A 16 9.96 8.85 -4.53
CA LYS A 16 10.32 9.43 -3.23
C LYS A 16 9.07 9.96 -2.56
N LYS A 17 8.79 9.48 -1.34
CA LYS A 17 7.63 9.92 -0.55
C LYS A 17 8.04 10.29 0.87
N LYS A 18 7.48 11.40 1.36
CA LYS A 18 7.63 11.86 2.73
C LYS A 18 6.41 11.39 3.53
N LEU A 19 6.57 10.36 4.34
CA LEU A 19 5.47 9.68 5.04
C LEU A 19 5.56 9.89 6.55
N CYS A 20 4.41 9.91 7.24
CA CYS A 20 4.37 10.01 8.70
C CYS A 20 4.67 8.65 9.35
N SER A 21 5.58 8.61 10.32
CA SER A 21 5.83 7.41 11.13
C SER A 21 4.68 7.17 12.11
N LYS A 22 4.20 5.91 12.20
CA LYS A 22 3.15 5.49 13.15
C LYS A 22 3.45 5.85 14.62
N LYS A 23 4.70 6.10 15.00
CA LYS A 23 5.13 6.22 16.40
C LYS A 23 5.53 7.63 16.85
N GLY A 24 5.30 8.69 16.07
CA GLY A 24 5.36 10.02 16.66
C GLY A 24 5.66 11.16 15.71
N GLY A 25 4.63 11.61 14.98
CA GLY A 25 4.52 12.95 14.36
C GLY A 25 5.66 13.41 13.44
N LYS A 26 6.66 12.56 13.21
CA LYS A 26 7.85 12.86 12.44
C LYS A 26 7.71 12.20 11.09
N TYR A 27 7.95 13.01 10.07
CA TYR A 27 7.98 12.56 8.70
C TYR A 27 9.33 11.92 8.37
N GLN A 28 9.29 10.84 7.61
CA GLN A 28 10.45 10.10 7.12
C GLN A 28 10.38 10.01 5.59
N ILE A 29 11.55 9.96 4.95
CA ILE A 29 11.65 9.83 3.50
C ILE A 29 11.79 8.36 3.14
N TYR A 30 10.85 7.86 2.36
CA TYR A 30 10.87 6.50 1.83
C TYR A 30 11.02 6.53 0.32
N TYR A 31 11.71 5.51 -0.18
CA TYR A 31 11.82 5.19 -1.60
C TYR A 31 10.98 3.96 -1.88
N LEU A 32 10.00 4.08 -2.77
CA LEU A 32 9.21 2.95 -3.27
C LEU A 32 9.78 2.53 -4.62
N ILE A 33 10.17 1.27 -4.71
CA ILE A 33 10.72 0.68 -5.94
C ILE A 33 9.62 -0.12 -6.63
N VAL A 34 9.29 0.30 -7.84
CA VAL A 34 8.13 -0.17 -8.58
C VAL A 34 8.59 -0.77 -9.91
N TYR A 35 8.11 -1.97 -10.20
CA TYR A 35 8.26 -2.62 -11.50
C TYR A 35 6.87 -2.80 -12.11
N GLU A 36 6.67 -2.25 -13.32
CA GLU A 36 5.32 -2.11 -13.88
C GLU A 36 4.42 -1.44 -12.84
N ASP A 37 3.37 -2.09 -12.35
CA ASP A 37 2.43 -1.50 -11.37
C ASP A 37 2.60 -2.08 -9.95
N ILE A 38 3.66 -2.87 -9.72
CA ILE A 38 3.86 -3.63 -8.49
C ILE A 38 4.96 -2.99 -7.65
N ILE A 39 4.67 -2.79 -6.36
CA ILE A 39 5.65 -2.33 -5.38
C ILE A 39 6.53 -3.50 -4.98
N MET A 40 7.75 -3.53 -5.51
CA MET A 40 8.73 -4.56 -5.20
C MET A 40 9.24 -4.37 -3.78
N ASP A 41 9.75 -3.16 -3.50
CA ASP A 41 10.37 -2.84 -2.23
C ASP A 41 10.16 -1.41 -1.78
N VAL A 42 10.35 -1.20 -0.49
CA VAL A 42 10.27 0.11 0.14
C VAL A 42 11.48 0.24 1.06
N PHE A 43 12.25 1.32 0.89
CA PHE A 43 13.44 1.59 1.68
C PHE A 43 13.31 2.90 2.41
N TRP A 44 13.82 2.96 3.63
CA TRP A 44 14.02 4.22 4.30
C TRP A 44 15.32 4.86 3.80
N GLU A 45 15.32 6.15 3.47
CA GLU A 45 16.50 6.89 3.02
C GLU A 45 17.71 6.73 3.96
N VAL A 46 17.51 6.53 5.27
CA VAL A 46 18.62 6.34 6.22
C VAL A 46 19.31 4.97 6.06
N GLU A 47 18.63 3.98 5.47
CA GLU A 47 19.14 2.62 5.31
C GLU A 47 20.00 2.49 4.04
N ILE A 48 19.59 3.15 2.96
CA ILE A 48 20.22 3.01 1.63
C ILE A 48 20.92 4.28 1.15
N GLY A 49 20.82 5.38 1.90
CA GLY A 49 21.33 6.69 1.50
C GLY A 49 20.42 7.43 0.52
N ARG A 50 20.83 8.65 0.17
CA ARG A 50 20.08 9.52 -0.74
C ARG A 50 20.25 9.05 -2.19
N ILE A 51 19.13 8.82 -2.88
CA ILE A 51 19.11 8.58 -4.33
C ILE A 51 19.15 9.90 -5.08
N SER A 52 19.92 9.96 -6.18
CA SER A 52 20.00 11.14 -7.04
C SER A 52 18.63 11.48 -7.65
N GLU A 53 18.28 12.77 -7.66
CA GLU A 53 16.99 13.24 -8.21
C GLU A 53 16.79 12.82 -9.68
N GLY A 54 17.87 12.69 -10.46
CA GLY A 54 17.81 12.23 -11.86
C GLY A 54 17.37 10.77 -12.05
N ARG A 55 17.26 9.97 -10.98
CA ARG A 55 16.72 8.60 -11.02
C ARG A 55 15.30 8.50 -10.52
N LEU A 56 14.74 9.59 -9.97
CA LEU A 56 13.40 9.55 -9.39
C LEU A 56 12.32 9.71 -10.45
N SER A 57 11.23 9.00 -10.22
CA SER A 57 9.99 9.08 -10.98
C SER A 57 9.02 10.04 -10.27
N TYR A 58 8.33 10.85 -11.06
CA TYR A 58 7.40 11.89 -10.57
C TYR A 58 5.99 11.77 -11.19
N ASP A 59 5.73 10.69 -11.94
CA ASP A 59 4.41 10.37 -12.46
C ASP A 59 3.47 9.86 -11.34
N ASN A 60 2.17 10.15 -11.47
CA ASN A 60 1.17 9.65 -10.53
C ASN A 60 0.52 8.36 -11.07
N THR A 61 1.27 7.26 -11.01
CA THR A 61 0.84 5.95 -11.52
C THR A 61 -0.13 5.25 -10.59
N ASP A 62 -0.99 4.40 -11.17
CA ASP A 62 -1.73 3.40 -10.40
C ASP A 62 -0.77 2.28 -9.97
N LEU A 63 -0.96 1.78 -8.75
CA LEU A 63 -0.21 0.70 -8.13
C LEU A 63 -1.17 -0.38 -7.64
N ILE A 64 -0.74 -1.63 -7.75
CA ILE A 64 -1.48 -2.79 -7.24
C ILE A 64 -1.11 -3.04 -5.78
N VAL A 65 -2.14 -3.16 -4.94
CA VAL A 65 -2.01 -3.44 -3.52
C VAL A 65 -3.07 -4.44 -3.07
N TYR A 66 -2.82 -5.09 -1.92
CA TYR A 66 -3.59 -6.24 -1.46
C TYR A 66 -4.07 -6.07 -0.03
N LYS A 67 -5.17 -6.73 0.33
CA LYS A 67 -5.75 -6.69 1.67
C LYS A 67 -6.61 -7.90 1.94
N ILE A 68 -6.67 -8.34 3.20
CA ILE A 68 -7.74 -9.25 3.65
C ILE A 68 -8.89 -8.39 4.18
N VAL A 69 -10.10 -8.69 3.72
CA VAL A 69 -11.34 -8.00 4.10
C VAL A 69 -12.32 -8.98 4.73
N GLU A 70 -13.18 -8.46 5.60
CA GLU A 70 -14.25 -9.20 6.25
C GLU A 70 -15.43 -9.36 5.28
N LYS A 71 -16.03 -10.55 5.21
CA LYS A 71 -17.25 -10.81 4.44
C LYS A 71 -18.45 -10.93 5.38
N ILE A 72 -19.46 -10.06 5.19
CA ILE A 72 -20.73 -10.08 5.91
C ILE A 72 -21.86 -9.95 4.90
N ASP A 73 -22.80 -10.89 4.86
CA ASP A 73 -23.97 -10.85 3.98
C ASP A 73 -23.63 -10.54 2.50
N ASN A 74 -22.58 -11.19 1.97
CA ASN A 74 -22.02 -10.98 0.62
C ASN A 74 -21.45 -9.58 0.33
N ARG A 75 -21.17 -8.79 1.37
CA ARG A 75 -20.50 -7.49 1.29
C ARG A 75 -19.14 -7.57 1.98
N TYR A 76 -18.21 -6.73 1.54
CA TYR A 76 -16.81 -6.80 1.95
C TYR A 76 -16.38 -5.55 2.68
N PHE A 77 -15.81 -5.69 3.88
CA PHE A 77 -15.50 -4.57 4.77
C PHE A 77 -14.07 -4.60 5.29
N SER A 78 -13.52 -3.43 5.60
CA SER A 78 -12.25 -3.34 6.34
C SER A 78 -12.41 -3.82 7.79
N PHE A 79 -11.47 -4.64 8.30
CA PHE A 79 -11.44 -5.03 9.73
C PHE A 79 -11.22 -3.87 10.70
N TRP A 80 -10.40 -2.88 10.32
CA TRP A 80 -9.81 -1.92 11.27
C TRP A 80 -10.46 -0.54 11.27
N ASN A 81 -11.29 -0.21 10.28
CA ASN A 81 -11.86 1.14 10.20
C ASN A 81 -13.18 1.18 10.98
N LYS A 82 -13.25 2.12 11.93
CA LYS A 82 -14.43 2.35 12.79
C LYS A 82 -15.72 2.52 11.98
N ASP A 83 -15.61 3.13 10.81
CA ASP A 83 -16.73 3.42 9.92
C ASP A 83 -17.10 2.25 8.99
N ARG A 84 -16.43 1.09 9.11
CA ARG A 84 -16.63 -0.12 8.29
C ARG A 84 -16.70 0.22 6.79
N ILE A 85 -15.55 0.61 6.24
CA ILE A 85 -15.45 0.92 4.81
C ILE A 85 -15.82 -0.33 4.01
N GLU A 86 -16.87 -0.20 3.19
CA GLU A 86 -17.30 -1.23 2.25
C GLU A 86 -16.48 -1.14 0.96
N TYR A 87 -15.94 -2.27 0.51
CA TYR A 87 -15.24 -2.38 -0.76
C TYR A 87 -16.17 -2.95 -1.83
N ARG A 88 -16.38 -2.19 -2.90
CA ARG A 88 -17.18 -2.58 -4.06
C ARG A 88 -16.30 -2.55 -5.31
N ILE A 89 -16.32 -3.65 -6.07
CA ILE A 89 -15.51 -3.79 -7.30
C ILE A 89 -15.86 -2.66 -8.28
N GLY A 90 -14.83 -1.99 -8.80
CA GLY A 90 -14.94 -0.92 -9.79
C GLY A 90 -15.38 0.45 -9.24
N GLN A 91 -15.63 0.58 -7.93
CA GLN A 91 -16.02 1.84 -7.31
C GLN A 91 -14.82 2.47 -6.59
N GLU A 92 -14.48 3.73 -6.90
CA GLU A 92 -13.49 4.48 -6.12
C GLU A 92 -14.01 4.68 -4.70
N ILE A 93 -13.21 4.25 -3.73
CA ILE A 93 -13.45 4.38 -2.31
C ILE A 93 -12.50 5.43 -1.77
N GLN A 94 -13.02 6.38 -1.00
CA GLN A 94 -12.24 7.43 -0.35
C GLN A 94 -12.37 7.35 1.17
N CYS A 95 -11.24 7.47 1.86
CA CYS A 95 -11.13 7.56 3.31
C CYS A 95 -10.54 8.91 3.69
N TYR A 96 -11.33 9.74 4.37
CA TYR A 96 -10.93 11.08 4.82
C TYR A 96 -10.33 11.10 6.23
N THR A 97 -10.17 9.93 6.86
CA THR A 97 -9.54 9.86 8.18
C THR A 97 -8.03 9.98 8.06
N GLU A 98 -7.38 10.56 9.07
CA GLU A 98 -5.91 10.67 9.10
C GLU A 98 -5.20 9.31 9.04
N VAL A 99 -5.92 8.23 9.35
CA VAL A 99 -5.42 6.85 9.40
C VAL A 99 -5.46 6.17 8.02
N GLY A 100 -6.32 6.63 7.11
CA GLY A 100 -6.47 6.09 5.76
C GLY A 100 -6.92 4.61 5.69
N MET A 101 -6.65 3.99 4.54
CA MET A 101 -6.87 2.57 4.27
C MET A 101 -5.53 1.84 4.20
N PHE A 102 -5.36 0.84 5.05
CA PHE A 102 -4.18 -0.02 5.05
C PHE A 102 -4.25 -1.08 3.96
N PHE A 103 -3.14 -1.25 3.23
CA PHE A 103 -2.90 -2.31 2.26
C PHE A 103 -1.48 -2.86 2.39
N CYS A 104 -1.28 -4.08 1.90
CA CYS A 104 0.01 -4.76 1.78
C CYS A 104 0.49 -4.75 0.32
N LYS A 105 1.80 -4.98 0.13
CA LYS A 105 2.40 -5.11 -1.21
C LYS A 105 2.09 -6.44 -1.89
N THR A 106 1.80 -7.46 -1.09
CA THR A 106 1.55 -8.84 -1.54
C THR A 106 0.39 -9.43 -0.75
N ILE A 107 -0.28 -10.43 -1.33
CA ILE A 107 -1.38 -11.12 -0.65
C ILE A 107 -0.88 -11.99 0.50
N GLU A 108 0.33 -12.56 0.40
CA GLU A 108 0.95 -13.36 1.45
C GLU A 108 1.21 -12.52 2.72
N GLN A 109 1.68 -11.28 2.54
CA GLN A 109 1.82 -10.34 3.65
C GLN A 109 0.48 -10.03 4.29
N ALA A 110 -0.55 -9.76 3.47
CA ALA A 110 -1.89 -9.51 3.98
C ALA A 110 -2.39 -10.69 4.80
N ARG A 111 -2.32 -11.93 4.31
CA ARG A 111 -2.72 -13.15 5.03
C ARG A 111 -1.98 -13.35 6.36
N SER A 112 -0.75 -12.87 6.47
CA SER A 112 0.07 -13.02 7.68
C SER A 112 -0.28 -12.05 8.80
N GLU A 113 -1.03 -10.97 8.51
CA GLU A 113 -1.56 -10.10 9.55
C GLU A 113 -2.67 -10.86 10.30
N ASN A 114 -2.52 -11.00 11.62
CA ASN A 114 -3.40 -11.87 12.41
C ASN A 114 -4.84 -11.32 12.45
N PHE A 115 -5.76 -11.95 11.72
CA PHE A 115 -7.18 -11.62 11.74
C PHE A 115 -7.96 -12.64 12.57
N SER A 116 -9.05 -12.17 13.19
CA SER A 116 -9.91 -12.97 14.06
C SER A 116 -10.45 -14.23 13.37
N ASN A 117 -10.44 -15.37 14.07
CA ASN A 117 -11.03 -16.63 13.58
C ASN A 117 -12.57 -16.64 13.50
N ARG A 118 -13.25 -15.50 13.73
CA ARG A 118 -14.71 -15.42 13.92
C ARG A 118 -15.46 -14.89 12.70
N THR A 119 -14.79 -14.63 11.60
CA THR A 119 -15.33 -13.91 10.44
C THR A 119 -14.88 -14.57 9.15
N ASP A 120 -15.81 -14.72 8.21
CA ASP A 120 -15.47 -15.09 6.84
C ASP A 120 -14.57 -14.02 6.24
N ILE A 121 -13.55 -14.44 5.52
CA ILE A 121 -12.54 -13.55 4.95
C ILE A 121 -12.57 -13.61 3.43
N ALA A 122 -12.15 -12.54 2.78
CA ALA A 122 -11.90 -12.51 1.35
C ALA A 122 -10.62 -11.73 1.05
N GLU A 123 -10.04 -12.03 -0.10
CA GLU A 123 -8.81 -11.41 -0.59
C GLU A 123 -9.16 -10.31 -1.56
N LEU A 124 -8.76 -9.09 -1.22
CA LEU A 124 -9.01 -7.90 -2.02
C LEU A 124 -7.73 -7.51 -2.76
N THR A 125 -7.84 -7.40 -4.08
CA THR A 125 -6.88 -6.69 -4.93
C THR A 125 -7.46 -5.32 -5.28
N ALA A 126 -6.67 -4.26 -5.10
CA ALA A 126 -7.08 -2.89 -5.39
C ALA A 126 -6.00 -2.12 -6.14
N LYS A 127 -6.44 -1.12 -6.90
CA LYS A 127 -5.59 -0.07 -7.47
C LYS A 127 -5.59 1.16 -6.58
N VAL A 128 -4.42 1.75 -6.37
CA VAL A 128 -4.22 2.99 -5.61
C VAL A 128 -3.27 3.90 -6.36
N LYS A 129 -3.39 5.22 -6.21
CA LYS A 129 -2.42 6.16 -6.77
C LYS A 129 -1.29 6.41 -5.80
N ILE A 130 -0.08 6.60 -6.32
CA ILE A 130 1.08 6.90 -5.48
C ILE A 130 0.94 8.24 -4.73
N ASP A 131 0.20 9.21 -5.27
CA ASP A 131 -0.10 10.48 -4.58
C ASP A 131 -1.11 10.35 -3.45
N ASP A 132 -1.90 9.28 -3.45
CA ASP A 132 -2.85 8.97 -2.41
C ASP A 132 -2.18 8.28 -1.20
N LEU A 133 -0.88 7.95 -1.30
CA LEU A 133 -0.08 7.37 -0.20
C LEU A 133 0.21 8.43 0.87
N ILE A 134 -0.34 8.23 2.06
CA ILE A 134 -0.26 9.18 3.18
C ILE A 134 0.59 8.69 4.36
N GLY A 135 0.90 7.40 4.42
CA GLY A 135 1.63 6.82 5.55
C GLY A 135 1.98 5.34 5.37
N GLY A 136 2.55 4.75 6.42
CA GLY A 136 2.86 3.32 6.46
C GLY A 136 4.13 2.98 7.22
N ASP A 137 4.46 1.69 7.30
CA ASP A 137 5.63 1.17 8.03
C ASP A 137 6.34 0.02 7.31
N LEU A 138 6.53 0.13 5.99
CA LEU A 138 7.13 -0.86 5.07
C LEU A 138 6.30 -2.13 4.83
N ARG A 139 5.49 -2.53 5.82
CA ARG A 139 4.59 -3.71 5.75
C ARG A 139 3.16 -3.33 5.39
N SER A 140 2.69 -2.22 5.96
CA SER A 140 1.34 -1.69 5.73
C SER A 140 1.42 -0.28 5.14
N LEU A 141 0.97 -0.11 3.91
CA LEU A 141 0.87 1.17 3.21
C LEU A 141 -0.51 1.79 3.45
N GLN A 142 -0.57 3.08 3.74
CA GLN A 142 -1.82 3.79 4.01
C GLN A 142 -2.18 4.71 2.85
N PHE A 143 -3.36 4.49 2.27
CA PHE A 143 -3.87 5.31 1.16
C PHE A 143 -5.18 5.98 1.53
N ASN A 144 -5.39 7.21 1.06
CA ASN A 144 -6.68 7.91 1.24
C ASN A 144 -7.72 7.49 0.19
N LYS A 145 -7.31 6.87 -0.92
CA LYS A 145 -8.18 6.42 -2.01
C LYS A 145 -7.74 5.07 -2.56
N CYS A 146 -8.71 4.30 -3.05
CA CYS A 146 -8.45 3.08 -3.79
C CYS A 146 -9.63 2.76 -4.73
N THR A 147 -9.39 1.91 -5.72
CA THR A 147 -10.44 1.26 -6.51
C THR A 147 -10.26 -0.24 -6.41
N PRO A 148 -11.16 -0.97 -5.73
CA PRO A 148 -11.19 -2.43 -5.74
C PRO A 148 -11.32 -2.97 -7.17
N ILE A 149 -10.49 -3.94 -7.54
CA ILE A 149 -10.53 -4.56 -8.88
C ILE A 149 -10.97 -6.01 -8.85
N GLU A 150 -10.68 -6.72 -7.76
CA GLU A 150 -11.00 -8.14 -7.62
C GLU A 150 -11.18 -8.50 -6.14
N ILE A 151 -12.12 -9.40 -5.87
CA ILE A 151 -12.33 -9.98 -4.54
C ILE A 151 -12.49 -11.50 -4.68
N ILE A 152 -11.61 -12.28 -4.05
CA ILE A 152 -11.60 -13.75 -4.09
C ILE A 152 -12.06 -14.29 -2.73
N CYS A 153 -13.03 -15.20 -2.74
CA CYS A 153 -13.59 -15.86 -1.55
C CYS A 153 -13.00 -17.26 -1.37
#